data_AF-A0A7W8NGP6-F1
#
_entry.id   AF-A0A7W8NGP6-F1
#
_cell.length_a   1.000
_cell.length_b   1.000
_cell.length_c   1.000
_cell.angle_alpha   90.00
_cell.angle_beta   90.00
_cell.angle_gamma   90.00
#
_symmetry.space_group_name_H-M   'P 1'
#
loop_
_entity.id
_entity.type
_entity.pdbx_description
1 polymer ?
#
loop_
_entity_poly.entity_id
_entity_poly.type
_entity_poly.pdbx_seq_one_letter_code
_entity_poly.pdbx_strand_id
1 'polypeptide(L)'
;MKQILPHIQIGFHNNEHVIVVVGDYELADFIEDYLGDDCDLPYDYRTTVERPGGEIVTLHFPASALLQEIEGGLTKLSLDEVERIYRLNN
;
A
#
# COMPACT_ATOMS: atom_id res chain seq x y z
N MET A 1 -10.41 -4.24 6.78
CA MET A 1 -9.03 -4.34 6.26
C MET A 1 -8.63 -5.80 6.18
N LYS A 2 -7.93 -6.19 5.12
CA LYS A 2 -7.35 -7.51 4.87
C LYS A 2 -5.83 -7.36 4.82
N GLN A 3 -5.09 -8.20 5.53
CA GLN A 3 -3.63 -8.29 5.37
C GLN A 3 -3.33 -9.06 4.08
N ILE A 4 -2.49 -8.49 3.20
CA ILE A 4 -2.15 -9.12 1.91
C ILE A 4 -0.70 -9.55 1.82
N LEU A 5 0.20 -8.74 2.36
CA LEU A 5 1.64 -8.99 2.51
C LEU A 5 2.08 -8.43 3.86
N PRO A 6 3.26 -8.81 4.40
CA PRO A 6 3.80 -8.17 5.60
C PRO A 6 3.76 -6.65 5.48
N HIS A 7 3.32 -5.98 6.55
CA HIS A 7 3.22 -4.51 6.63
C HIS A 7 2.25 -3.84 5.64
N ILE A 8 1.53 -4.61 4.80
CA ILE A 8 0.62 -4.08 3.77
C ILE A 8 -0.80 -4.66 3.96
N GLN A 9 -1.76 -3.76 4.15
CA GLN A 9 -3.18 -4.08 4.25
C GLN A 9 -3.98 -3.36 3.17
N ILE A 10 -5.08 -3.99 2.74
CA ILE A 10 -6.00 -3.40 1.76
C ILE A 10 -7.44 -3.47 2.28
N GLY A 11 -8.27 -2.51 1.89
CA GLY A 11 -9.70 -2.54 2.21
C GLY A 11 -10.43 -1.33 1.68
N PHE A 12 -11.62 -1.08 2.21
CA PHE A 12 -12.39 0.12 1.92
C PHE A 12 -12.28 1.13 3.05
N HIS A 13 -12.13 2.41 2.70
CA HIS A 13 -12.33 3.51 3.63
C HIS A 13 -13.80 3.91 3.61
N ASN A 14 -14.49 3.82 4.75
CA ASN A 14 -15.91 4.16 4.91
C ASN A 14 -16.88 3.52 3.88
N ASN A 15 -16.52 2.38 3.29
CA ASN A 15 -17.24 1.73 2.18
C ASN A 15 -17.32 2.56 0.88
N GLU A 16 -16.49 3.58 0.70
CA GLU A 16 -16.52 4.48 -0.46
C GLU A 16 -15.46 4.12 -1.50
N HIS A 17 -14.20 4.03 -1.08
CA HIS A 17 -13.07 3.80 -1.99
C HIS A 17 -12.04 2.85 -1.39
N VAL A 18 -11.21 2.29 -2.27
CA VAL A 18 -10.14 1.37 -1.86
C VAL A 18 -9.02 2.16 -1.21
N ILE A 19 -8.47 1.60 -0.13
CA ILE A 19 -7.24 2.08 0.51
C ILE A 19 -6.23 0.95 0.65
N VAL A 20 -4.96 1.31 0.52
CA VAL A 20 -3.81 0.47 0.88
C VAL A 20 -3.10 1.14 2.03
N VAL A 21 -2.93 0.42 3.14
CA VAL A 21 -2.22 0.87 4.34
C VAL A 21 -0.88 0.17 4.41
N VAL A 22 0.20 0.95 4.49
CA VAL A 22 1.58 0.49 4.50
C VAL A 22 2.25 0.94 5.80
N GLY A 23 2.89 -0.01 6.49
CA GLY A 23 3.42 0.18 7.84
C GLY A 23 4.80 0.83 7.93
N ASP A 24 5.31 1.41 6.85
CA ASP A 24 6.61 2.07 6.77
C ASP A 24 6.65 3.05 5.59
N TYR A 25 7.44 4.13 5.71
CA TYR A 25 7.56 5.17 4.69
C TYR A 25 8.27 4.68 3.42
N GLU A 26 9.42 4.00 3.54
CA GLU A 26 10.19 3.52 2.38
C GLU A 26 9.43 2.42 1.65
N LEU A 27 8.80 1.53 2.41
CA LEU A 27 7.91 0.54 1.82
C LEU A 27 6.72 1.21 1.12
N ALA A 28 6.20 2.31 1.64
CA ALA A 28 5.10 3.02 0.99
C ALA A 28 5.53 3.64 -0.34
N ASP A 29 6.70 4.29 -0.39
CA ASP A 29 7.25 4.85 -1.63
C ASP A 29 7.47 3.75 -2.69
N PHE A 30 7.99 2.57 -2.29
CA PHE A 30 8.08 1.43 -3.21
C PHE A 30 6.71 0.95 -3.74
N ILE A 31 5.70 0.86 -2.85
CA ILE A 31 4.36 0.42 -3.24
C ILE A 31 3.67 1.46 -4.13
N GLU A 32 3.95 2.74 -3.91
CA GLU A 32 3.48 3.84 -4.73
C GLU A 32 3.99 3.71 -6.16
N ASP A 33 5.31 3.57 -6.34
CA ASP A 33 5.94 3.38 -7.64
C ASP A 33 5.44 2.10 -8.31
N TYR A 34 5.39 0.98 -7.59
CA TYR A 34 4.95 -0.31 -8.16
C TYR A 34 3.48 -0.30 -8.61
N LEU A 35 2.57 0.28 -7.82
CA LEU A 35 1.16 0.32 -8.19
C LEU A 35 0.91 1.34 -9.31
N GLY A 36 1.55 2.51 -9.25
CA GLY A 36 1.42 3.56 -10.25
C GLY A 36 2.03 3.17 -11.59
N ASP A 37 3.31 2.80 -11.60
CA ASP A 37 4.09 2.64 -12.82
C ASP A 37 3.99 1.22 -13.41
N ASP A 38 4.08 0.18 -12.57
CA ASP A 38 4.12 -1.21 -13.07
C ASP A 38 2.72 -1.82 -13.23
N CYS A 39 1.75 -1.38 -12.42
CA CYS A 39 0.38 -1.90 -12.44
C CYS A 39 -0.63 -1.01 -13.16
N ASP A 40 -0.28 0.24 -13.50
CA ASP A 40 -1.21 1.25 -14.05
C ASP A 40 -2.41 1.50 -13.11
N LEU A 41 -2.15 1.53 -11.80
CA LEU A 41 -3.12 1.74 -10.73
C LEU A 41 -2.72 2.95 -9.88
N PRO A 42 -2.86 4.18 -10.42
CA PRO A 42 -2.53 5.39 -9.69
C PRO A 42 -3.49 5.62 -8.52
N TYR A 43 -2.95 6.13 -7.42
CA TYR A 43 -3.72 6.60 -6.26
C TYR A 43 -4.06 8.10 -6.42
N ASP A 44 -5.11 8.58 -5.75
CA ASP A 44 -5.51 10.00 -5.79
C ASP A 44 -4.68 10.86 -4.81
N TYR A 45 -4.56 10.39 -3.57
CA TYR A 45 -3.80 11.06 -2.52
C TYR A 45 -3.36 10.09 -1.43
N ARG A 46 -2.35 10.48 -0.66
CA ARG A 46 -1.88 9.69 0.49
C ARG A 46 -2.02 10.48 1.79
N THR A 47 -2.20 9.76 2.90
CA THR A 47 -2.17 10.30 4.25
C THR A 47 -1.12 9.59 5.09
N THR A 48 -0.54 10.29 6.05
CA THR A 48 0.53 9.76 6.91
C THR A 48 0.17 9.95 8.37
N VAL A 49 0.43 8.93 9.18
CA VAL A 49 0.29 8.96 10.64
C VAL A 49 1.62 8.54 11.26
N GLU A 50 2.24 9.47 12.01
CA GLU A 50 3.45 9.19 12.78
C GLU A 50 3.16 8.29 13.99
N ARG A 51 4.10 7.41 14.33
CA ARG A 51 4.07 6.58 15.54
C ARG A 51 5.47 6.38 16.13
N PRO A 52 5.60 5.99 17.41
CA PRO A 52 6.88 5.56 17.95
C PRO A 52 7.44 4.39 17.12
N GLY A 53 8.61 4.59 16.51
CA GLY A 53 9.25 3.60 15.66
C GLY A 53 8.86 3.63 14.18
N GLY A 54 8.25 4.71 13.68
CA GLY A 54 8.10 4.94 12.22
C GLY A 54 6.80 5.63 11.84
N GLU A 55 6.37 5.44 10.61
CA GLU A 55 5.18 6.05 10.05
C GLU A 55 4.25 4.99 9.45
N ILE A 56 2.96 5.28 9.40
CA ILE A 56 1.98 4.50 8.65
C ILE A 56 1.46 5.39 7.52
N VAL A 57 1.60 4.93 6.28
CA VAL A 57 1.11 5.62 5.10
C VAL A 57 -0.15 4.92 4.58
N THR A 58 -1.16 5.70 4.21
CA THR A 58 -2.38 5.20 3.58
C THR A 58 -2.53 5.81 2.20
N LEU A 59 -2.53 4.98 1.16
CA LEU A 59 -2.82 5.36 -0.21
C LEU A 59 -4.33 5.27 -0.44
N HIS A 60 -4.93 6.36 -0.93
CA HIS A 60 -6.35 6.44 -1.25
C HIS A 60 -6.55 6.42 -2.76
N PHE A 61 -7.32 5.45 -3.25
CA PHE A 61 -7.55 5.25 -4.68
C PHE A 61 -8.86 5.91 -5.14
N PRO A 62 -8.99 6.21 -6.45
CA PRO A 62 -10.23 6.70 -7.02
C PRO A 62 -11.40 5.74 -6.76
N ALA A 63 -12.62 6.27 -6.65
CA ALA A 63 -13.84 5.46 -6.49
C ALA A 63 -14.09 4.48 -7.66
N SER A 64 -13.48 4.72 -8.82
CA SER A 64 -13.51 3.83 -9.98
C SER A 64 -12.58 2.62 -9.85
N ALA A 65 -11.58 2.66 -8.96
CA ALA A 65 -10.62 1.57 -8.80
C ALA A 65 -11.27 0.37 -8.12
N LEU A 66 -11.04 -0.83 -8.66
CA LEU A 66 -11.60 -2.05 -8.10
C LEU A 66 -10.64 -2.66 -7.08
N LEU A 67 -11.20 -3.07 -5.93
CA LEU A 67 -10.43 -3.77 -4.88
C LEU A 67 -9.62 -4.94 -5.44
N GLN A 68 -10.22 -5.72 -6.34
CA GLN A 68 -9.63 -6.92 -6.93
C GLN A 68 -8.44 -6.61 -7.85
N GLU A 69 -8.43 -5.44 -8.50
CA GLU A 69 -7.33 -5.03 -9.38
C GLU A 69 -6.10 -4.67 -8.55
N ILE A 70 -6.30 -3.85 -7.51
CA ILE A 70 -5.22 -3.43 -6.59
C ILE A 70 -4.69 -4.65 -5.81
N GLU A 71 -5.58 -5.49 -5.29
CA GLU A 71 -5.21 -6.76 -4.67
C GLU A 71 -4.45 -7.68 -5.64
N GLY A 72 -4.90 -7.79 -6.89
CA GLY A 72 -4.23 -8.56 -7.94
C GLY A 72 -2.83 -8.02 -8.30
N GLY A 73 -2.63 -6.70 -8.23
CA GLY A 73 -1.32 -6.07 -8.36
C GLY A 73 -0.41 -6.41 -7.20
N LEU A 74 -0.87 -6.18 -5.97
CA LEU A 74 -0.09 -6.42 -4.75
C LEU A 74 0.32 -7.89 -4.59
N THR A 75 -0.55 -8.84 -4.90
CA THR A 75 -0.26 -10.29 -4.73
C THR A 75 0.86 -10.83 -5.62
N LYS A 76 1.30 -10.07 -6.63
CA LYS A 76 2.45 -10.43 -7.48
C LYS A 76 3.79 -10.08 -6.83
N LEU A 77 3.80 -9.24 -5.80
CA LEU A 77 5.02 -8.87 -5.09
C LEU A 77 5.58 -10.05 -4.30
N SER A 78 6.90 -10.15 -4.28
CA SER A 78 7.61 -11.15 -3.48
C SER A 78 7.58 -10.76 -2.00
N LEU A 79 7.30 -11.74 -1.13
CA LEU A 79 7.43 -11.58 0.32
C LEU A 79 8.84 -11.15 0.73
N ASP A 80 9.86 -11.74 0.11
CA ASP A 80 11.27 -11.45 0.42
C ASP A 80 11.65 -10.02 0.03
N GLU A 81 11.05 -9.49 -1.05
CA GLU A 81 11.31 -8.12 -1.51
C GLU A 81 10.66 -7.09 -0.59
N VAL A 82 9.39 -7.32 -0.21
CA VAL A 82 8.67 -6.47 0.74
C VAL A 82 9.41 -6.40 2.08
N GLU A 83 9.85 -7.54 2.60
CA GLU A 83 10.63 -7.60 3.83
C GLU A 83 12.01 -6.93 3.70
N ARG A 84 12.68 -7.10 2.55
CA ARG A 84 13.97 -6.46 2.28
C ARG A 84 13.86 -4.94 2.32
N ILE A 85 12.82 -4.36 1.72
CA ILE A 85 12.61 -2.92 1.67
C ILE A 85 12.24 -2.39 3.06
N TYR A 86 11.33 -3.06 3.77
CA TYR A 86 10.94 -2.68 5.13
C TYR A 86 12.14 -2.57 6.09
N ARG A 87 13.13 -3.47 5.97
CA ARG A 87 14.36 -3.48 6.79
C ARG A 87 15.38 -2.41 6.44
N LEU A 88 15.18 -1.63 5.38
CA LEU A 88 16.09 -0.50 5.09
C LEU A 88 15.98 0.60 6.15
N ASN A 89 14.81 0.72 6.79
CA ASN A 89 14.53 1.72 7.83
C ASN A 89 14.25 1.15 9.23
N ASN A 90 14.24 -0.18 9.40
CA ASN A 90 13.88 -0.86 10.64
C ASN A 90 14.87 -2.00 10.97
#